data_AF-A0A2M8BKL8-F1
#
_entry.id   AF-A0A2M8BKL8-F1
#
_cell.length_a   1.000
_cell.length_b   1.000
_cell.length_c   1.000
_cell.angle_alpha   90.00
_cell.angle_beta   90.00
_cell.angle_gamma   90.00
#
_symmetry.space_group_name_H-M   'P 1'
#
loop_
_entity.id
_entity.type
_entity.pdbx_description
1 polymer ?
#
loop_
_entity_poly.entity_id
_entity_poly.type
_entity_poly.pdbx_seq_one_letter_code
_entity_poly.pdbx_strand_id
1 'polypeptide(L)'
;MVKLLDYADQDQNLEANPNPFALVTAAHLRTRQTKHNPEQRYQATRTLVRLLYTHGWSRQRVLDLFSVLDWMMRLPDGLAQQLW
;
A
#
# COMPACT_ATOMS: atom_id res chain seq x y z
N MET A 1 -6.20 0.85 -26.74
CA MET A 1 -5.66 -0.28 -25.96
C MET A 1 -4.78 0.33 -24.87
N VAL A 2 -5.31 0.51 -23.66
CA VAL A 2 -4.60 1.21 -22.57
C VAL A 2 -3.82 0.16 -21.77
N LYS A 3 -2.50 0.34 -21.66
CA LYS A 3 -1.62 -0.59 -20.95
C LYS A 3 -1.52 -0.15 -19.48
N LEU A 4 -1.67 -1.10 -18.57
CA LEU A 4 -1.54 -0.90 -17.11
C LEU A 4 -0.18 -0.31 -16.66
N LEU A 5 0.80 -0.25 -17.57
CA LEU A 5 2.14 0.28 -17.34
C LEU A 5 2.23 1.80 -17.45
N ASP A 6 1.28 2.46 -18.14
CA ASP A 6 1.26 3.92 -18.29
C ASP A 6 0.83 4.64 -17.00
N TYR A 7 0.50 3.90 -15.94
CA TYR A 7 0.06 4.44 -14.63
C TYR A 7 1.17 4.51 -13.57
N ALA A 8 2.40 4.08 -13.89
CA ALA A 8 3.52 4.18 -12.94
C ALA A 8 3.89 5.64 -12.61
N ASP A 9 3.63 6.59 -13.52
CA ASP A 9 3.77 8.03 -13.29
C ASP A 9 2.60 8.66 -12.51
N GLN A 10 1.59 7.87 -12.11
CA GLN A 10 0.43 8.35 -11.36
C GLN A 10 0.45 7.97 -9.87
N ASP A 11 1.59 7.52 -9.34
CA ASP A 11 1.72 7.11 -7.92
C ASP A 11 1.19 8.18 -6.95
N GLN A 12 1.52 9.46 -7.16
CA GLN A 12 1.00 10.56 -6.33
C GLN A 12 -0.51 10.81 -6.50
N ASN A 13 -1.05 10.61 -7.70
CA ASN A 13 -2.48 10.77 -7.97
C ASN A 13 -3.31 9.65 -7.34
N LEU A 14 -2.76 8.44 -7.23
CA LEU A 14 -3.42 7.33 -6.54
C LEU A 14 -3.42 7.51 -5.03
N GLU A 15 -2.31 7.98 -4.46
CA GLU A 15 -2.16 8.20 -3.01
C GLU A 15 -3.03 9.38 -2.51
N ALA A 16 -3.29 10.39 -3.34
CA ALA A 16 -4.17 11.51 -3.00
C ALA A 16 -5.67 11.24 -3.24
N ASN A 17 -6.02 10.14 -3.91
CA ASN A 17 -7.40 9.86 -4.30
C ASN A 17 -8.19 9.25 -3.11
N PRO A 18 -9.34 9.83 -2.73
CA PRO A 18 -10.16 9.31 -1.62
C PRO A 18 -10.86 7.98 -1.93
N ASN A 19 -10.68 7.43 -3.13
CA ASN A 19 -11.18 6.12 -3.50
C ASN A 19 -10.33 5.01 -2.84
N PRO A 20 -10.91 4.12 -2.02
CA PRO A 20 -10.17 3.05 -1.36
C PRO A 20 -9.48 2.08 -2.34
N PHE A 21 -10.00 1.91 -3.55
CA PHE A 21 -9.35 1.09 -4.58
C PHE A 21 -8.08 1.74 -5.13
N ALA A 22 -7.95 3.07 -5.07
CA ALA A 22 -6.71 3.75 -5.44
C ALA A 22 -5.58 3.38 -4.47
N LEU A 23 -5.89 3.33 -3.16
CA LEU A 23 -4.94 2.87 -2.14
C LEU A 23 -4.51 1.41 -2.34
N VAL A 24 -5.48 0.52 -2.63
CA VAL A 24 -5.18 -0.91 -2.91
C VAL A 24 -4.33 -1.05 -4.18
N THR A 25 -4.61 -0.25 -5.20
CA THR A 25 -3.84 -0.24 -6.46
C THR A 25 -2.40 0.25 -6.22
N ALA A 26 -2.22 1.34 -5.47
CA ALA A 26 -0.91 1.83 -5.06
C ALA A 26 -0.14 0.75 -4.28
N ALA A 27 -0.78 0.07 -3.33
CA ALA A 27 -0.17 -1.01 -2.58
C ALA A 27 0.26 -2.21 -3.45
N HIS A 28 -0.54 -2.58 -4.46
CA HIS A 28 -0.16 -3.60 -5.42
C HIS A 28 1.10 -3.20 -6.23
N LEU A 29 1.16 -1.96 -6.70
CA LEU A 29 2.34 -1.43 -7.41
C LEU A 29 3.58 -1.42 -6.51
N ARG A 30 3.46 -0.91 -5.28
CA ARG A 30 4.56 -0.90 -4.29
C ARG A 30 5.06 -2.31 -3.96
N THR A 31 4.16 -3.28 -3.84
CA THR A 31 4.52 -4.69 -3.60
C THR A 31 5.40 -5.23 -4.72
N ARG A 32 5.08 -4.91 -5.98
CA ARG A 32 5.87 -5.33 -7.14
C ARG A 32 7.22 -4.61 -7.21
N GLN A 33 7.25 -3.31 -6.95
CA GLN A 33 8.45 -2.48 -6.97
C GLN A 33 9.46 -2.87 -5.88
N THR A 34 8.98 -3.24 -4.69
CA THR A 34 9.83 -3.48 -3.50
C THR A 34 10.15 -4.95 -3.24
N LYS A 35 9.79 -5.86 -4.17
CA LYS A 35 9.91 -7.32 -4.02
C LYS A 35 11.26 -7.81 -3.49
N HIS A 36 12.35 -7.17 -3.90
CA HIS A 36 13.72 -7.56 -3.54
C HIS A 36 14.40 -6.58 -2.57
N ASN A 37 13.65 -5.64 -1.98
CA ASN A 37 14.19 -4.63 -1.07
C ASN A 37 13.27 -4.49 0.16
N PRO A 38 13.53 -5.25 1.24
CA PRO A 38 12.72 -5.23 2.45
C PRO A 38 12.61 -3.84 3.09
N GLU A 39 13.69 -3.05 3.06
CA GLU A 39 13.69 -1.68 3.60
C GLU A 39 12.73 -0.79 2.81
N GLN A 40 12.82 -0.78 1.48
CA GLN A 40 11.87 -0.04 0.66
C GLN A 40 10.42 -0.53 0.85
N ARG A 41 10.20 -1.84 1.04
CA ARG A 41 8.87 -2.40 1.31
C ARG A 41 8.32 -1.90 2.64
N TYR A 42 9.16 -1.85 3.67
CA TYR A 42 8.79 -1.32 4.98
C TYR A 42 8.42 0.17 4.89
N GLN A 43 9.23 0.98 4.20
CA GLN A 43 8.95 2.39 3.98
C GLN A 43 7.62 2.61 3.23
N ALA A 44 7.39 1.87 2.14
CA ALA A 44 6.16 1.94 1.37
C ALA A 44 4.92 1.53 2.20
N THR A 45 5.05 0.47 3.01
CA THR A 45 3.97 0.02 3.91
C THR A 45 3.62 1.13 4.91
N ARG A 46 4.62 1.78 5.53
CA ARG A 46 4.37 2.89 6.46
C ARG A 46 3.66 4.07 5.80
N THR A 47 4.01 4.42 4.57
CA THR A 47 3.34 5.48 3.82
C THR A 47 1.86 5.14 3.58
N LEU A 48 1.57 3.93 3.09
CA LEU A 48 0.20 3.50 2.81
C LEU A 48 -0.66 3.39 4.09
N VAL A 49 -0.08 2.93 5.20
CA VAL A 49 -0.77 2.88 6.49
C VAL A 49 -1.12 4.28 6.99
N ARG A 50 -0.25 5.28 6.79
CA ARG A 50 -0.58 6.68 7.13
C ARG A 50 -1.75 7.21 6.31
N LEU A 51 -1.81 6.89 5.02
CA LEU A 51 -2.89 7.31 4.12
C LEU A 51 -4.27 6.73 4.49
N LEU A 52 -4.33 5.58 5.16
CA LEU A 52 -5.61 5.05 5.67
C LEU A 52 -6.34 6.04 6.58
N TYR A 53 -5.59 6.89 7.30
CA TYR A 53 -6.13 7.82 8.27
C TYR A 53 -6.40 9.23 7.71
N THR A 54 -6.04 9.51 6.45
CA THR A 54 -6.14 10.86 5.88
C THR A 54 -7.48 11.16 5.19
N HIS A 55 -8.32 10.16 4.93
CA HIS A 55 -9.54 10.29 4.13
C HIS A 55 -10.86 10.29 4.92
N GLY A 56 -10.81 10.35 6.26
CA GLY A 56 -12.02 10.42 7.09
C GLY A 56 -12.91 9.17 7.01
N TRP A 57 -12.35 8.03 6.62
CA TRP A 57 -13.10 6.77 6.52
C TRP A 57 -13.55 6.25 7.88
N SER A 58 -14.62 5.46 7.89
CA SER A 58 -15.10 4.80 9.10
C SER A 58 -14.03 3.86 9.66
N ARG A 59 -14.04 3.66 10.98
CA ARG A 59 -13.11 2.76 11.67
C ARG A 59 -13.09 1.36 11.04
N GLN A 60 -14.25 0.81 10.71
CA GLN A 60 -14.33 -0.52 10.10
C GLN A 60 -13.64 -0.55 8.74
N ARG A 61 -13.86 0.47 7.89
CA ARG A 61 -13.21 0.55 6.57
C ARG A 61 -11.69 0.67 6.69
N VAL A 62 -11.20 1.43 7.67
CA VAL A 62 -9.76 1.53 7.95
C VAL A 62 -9.18 0.15 8.32
N LEU A 63 -9.87 -0.63 9.16
CA LEU A 63 -9.44 -1.97 9.56
C LEU A 63 -9.47 -2.97 8.41
N ASP A 64 -10.51 -2.92 7.58
CA ASP A 64 -10.63 -3.81 6.42
C ASP A 64 -9.50 -3.56 5.41
N LEU A 65 -9.23 -2.28 5.11
CA LEU A 65 -8.15 -1.90 4.19
C LEU A 65 -6.77 -2.16 4.79
N PHE A 66 -6.58 -1.95 6.10
CA PHE A 66 -5.34 -2.32 6.78
C PHE A 66 -5.05 -3.81 6.62
N SER A 67 -6.05 -4.67 6.81
CA SER A 67 -5.90 -6.13 6.66
C SER A 67 -5.52 -6.52 5.23
N VAL A 68 -6.08 -5.83 4.23
CA VAL A 68 -5.71 -6.01 2.81
C VAL A 68 -4.26 -5.59 2.56
N LEU A 69 -3.83 -4.45 3.10
CA LEU A 69 -2.45 -3.98 2.97
C LEU A 69 -1.46 -4.95 3.63
N ASP A 70 -1.75 -5.42 4.85
CA ASP A 70 -0.92 -6.38 5.58
C ASP A 70 -0.75 -7.67 4.79
N TRP A 71 -1.84 -8.22 4.26
CA TRP A 71 -1.79 -9.43 3.44
C TRP A 71 -0.96 -9.26 2.16
N MET A 72 -1.17 -8.17 1.40
CA MET A 72 -0.44 -7.92 0.16
C MET A 72 1.04 -7.60 0.40
N MET A 73 1.33 -6.81 1.43
CA MET A 73 2.67 -6.28 1.70
C MET A 73 3.45 -7.10 2.74
N ARG A 74 2.93 -8.26 3.14
CA ARG A 74 3.58 -9.17 4.09
C ARG A 74 5.04 -9.43 3.73
N LEU A 75 5.94 -9.00 4.62
CA LEU A 75 7.37 -9.26 4.49
C LEU A 75 7.62 -10.76 4.67
N PRO A 76 8.58 -11.36 3.93
CA PRO A 76 9.00 -12.73 4.19
C PRO A 76 9.48 -12.86 5.65
N ASP A 77 9.19 -14.00 6.27
CA ASP A 77 9.17 -14.20 7.73
C ASP A 77 10.51 -13.90 8.46
N GLY A 78 11.63 -13.71 7.74
CA GLY A 78 12.92 -13.30 8.30
C GLY A 78 13.02 -11.84 8.78
N LEU A 79 12.04 -10.98 8.49
CA LEU A 79 12.03 -9.55 8.91
C LEU A 79 10.79 -9.15 9.74
N ALA A 80 9.85 -10.08 9.98
CA ALA A 80 8.60 -9.81 10.69
C ALA A 80 8.76 -9.61 12.21
N GLN A 81 9.95 -9.88 12.77
CA GLN A 81 10.22 -9.80 14.21
C GLN A 81 10.41 -8.38 14.77
N GLN A 82 10.18 -7.31 14.00
CA GLN A 82 10.40 -5.92 14.46
C GLN A 82 9.12 -5.07 14.52
N LEU A 83 7.94 -5.71 14.47
CA LEU A 83 6.64 -5.03 14.57
C LEU A 83 5.88 -5.32 15.87
N TRP A 84 6.47 -6.08 16.80
CA TRP A 84 6.05 -6.27 18.19
C TRP A 84 7.20 -5.95 19.14
#